data_AF-A0A8J8D7E0-F1
#
_entry.id   AF-A0A8J8D7E0-F1
#
_cell.length_a   1.000
_cell.length_b   1.000
_cell.length_c   1.000
_cell.angle_alpha   90.00
_cell.angle_beta   90.00
_cell.angle_gamma   90.00
#
_symmetry.space_group_name_H-M   'P 1'
#
loop_
_entity.id
_entity.type
_entity.pdbx_description
1 polymer ?
#
loop_
_entity_poly.entity_id
_entity_poly.type
_entity_poly.pdbx_seq_one_letter_code
_entity_poly.pdbx_strand_id
1 'polypeptide(L)'
;MNGLQIVLPREKFKSLKGKDLEALIKEHLPKVEKTLKAEREEILGEKVKALEEKLHEMESELEELREFYEKALKDKELMMAERDRLRKENEELREKLEEKKKELEKVHKS
;
A
#
# COMPACT_ATOMS: atom_id res chain seq x y z
N MET A 1 -15.80 27.36 34.60
CA MET A 1 -16.88 27.10 33.62
C MET A 1 -16.55 27.90 32.36
N ASN A 2 -16.13 27.24 31.28
CA ASN A 2 -15.92 27.92 30.00
C ASN A 2 -17.30 28.13 29.35
N GLY A 3 -17.86 29.31 29.50
CA GLY A 3 -19.11 29.72 28.86
C GLY A 3 -18.87 30.08 27.39
N LEU A 4 -19.80 29.70 26.52
CA LEU A 4 -19.78 30.07 25.10
C LEU A 4 -20.22 31.54 24.97
N GLN A 5 -19.32 32.42 24.52
CA GLN A 5 -19.60 33.85 24.40
C GLN A 5 -19.97 34.20 22.95
N ILE A 6 -21.24 34.52 22.71
CA ILE A 6 -21.73 34.90 21.39
C ILE A 6 -21.69 36.42 21.26
N VAL A 7 -20.77 36.94 20.45
CA VAL A 7 -20.63 38.38 20.19
C VAL A 7 -21.46 38.75 18.97
N LEU A 8 -22.40 39.68 19.13
CA LEU A 8 -23.31 40.12 18.08
C LEU A 8 -23.12 41.62 17.79
N PRO A 9 -23.28 42.05 16.52
CA PRO A 9 -23.35 43.47 16.18
C PRO A 9 -24.48 44.17 16.93
N ARG A 10 -24.26 45.44 17.31
CA ARG A 10 -25.18 46.24 18.15
C ARG A 10 -26.60 46.33 17.58
N GLU A 11 -26.75 46.34 16.26
CA GLU A 11 -28.05 46.36 15.57
C GLU A 11 -28.82 45.05 15.73
N LYS A 12 -28.14 43.90 15.54
CA LYS A 12 -28.74 42.58 15.75
C LYS A 12 -29.11 42.37 17.22
N PHE A 13 -28.28 42.84 18.15
CA PHE A 13 -28.59 42.77 19.58
C PHE A 13 -29.84 43.59 19.93
N LYS A 14 -29.99 44.81 19.36
CA LYS A 14 -31.22 45.60 19.53
C LYS A 14 -32.46 44.89 18.98
N SER A 15 -32.34 44.18 17.86
CA SER A 15 -33.46 43.44 17.24
C SER A 15 -33.93 42.21 18.04
N LEU A 16 -33.08 41.73 18.96
CA LEU A 16 -33.36 40.61 19.86
C LEU A 16 -33.90 41.05 21.22
N LYS A 17 -33.86 42.36 21.51
CA LYS A 17 -34.30 42.92 22.79
C LYS A 17 -35.82 42.77 22.91
N GLY A 18 -36.28 42.05 23.93
CA GLY A 18 -37.70 41.79 24.17
C GLY A 18 -38.24 40.51 23.51
N LYS A 19 -37.40 39.71 22.84
CA LYS A 19 -37.74 38.37 22.35
C LYS A 19 -37.26 37.32 23.34
N ASP A 20 -37.97 36.19 23.40
CA ASP A 20 -37.50 35.00 24.12
C ASP A 20 -36.36 34.35 23.33
N LEU A 21 -35.13 34.62 23.79
CA LEU A 21 -33.92 34.07 23.22
C LEU A 21 -33.83 32.55 23.38
N GLU A 22 -34.39 31.99 24.46
CA GLU A 22 -34.33 30.56 24.71
C GLU A 22 -35.24 29.80 23.75
N ALA A 23 -36.46 30.32 23.51
CA ALA A 23 -37.36 29.79 22.49
C ALA A 23 -36.73 29.89 21.09
N LEU A 24 -36.11 31.02 20.75
CA LEU A 24 -35.45 31.23 19.47
C LEU A 24 -34.29 30.24 19.24
N ILE A 25 -33.46 30.01 20.27
CA ILE A 25 -32.38 29.03 20.20
C ILE A 25 -32.95 27.62 20.04
N LYS A 26 -33.97 27.24 20.82
CA LYS A 26 -34.62 25.92 20.71
C LYS A 26 -35.25 25.68 19.33
N GLU A 27 -35.79 26.72 18.70
CA GLU A 27 -36.35 26.63 17.35
C GLU A 27 -35.26 26.36 16.29
N HIS A 28 -34.09 26.99 16.44
CA HIS A 28 -33.01 26.88 15.46
C HIS A 28 -32.04 25.72 15.72
N LEU A 29 -31.94 25.21 16.96
CA LEU A 29 -31.03 24.12 17.34
C LEU A 29 -31.15 22.90 16.41
N PRO A 30 -32.35 22.39 16.06
CA PRO A 30 -32.48 21.22 15.20
C PRO A 30 -31.95 21.44 13.79
N LYS A 31 -32.04 22.68 13.27
CA LYS A 31 -31.50 23.03 11.95
C LYS A 31 -29.98 22.99 11.96
N VAL A 32 -29.37 23.53 13.02
CA VAL A 32 -27.91 23.50 13.20
C VAL A 32 -27.41 22.06 13.36
N GLU A 33 -28.09 21.25 14.17
CA GLU A 33 -27.77 19.83 14.32
C GLU A 33 -27.85 19.07 12.99
N LYS A 34 -28.86 19.36 12.17
CA LYS A 34 -29.00 18.76 10.83
C LYS A 34 -27.83 19.14 9.92
N THR A 35 -27.42 20.41 9.93
CA THR A 35 -26.25 20.87 9.16
C THR A 35 -24.97 20.17 9.63
N LEU A 36 -24.71 20.12 10.94
CA LEU A 36 -23.53 19.45 11.49
C LEU A 36 -23.50 17.95 11.19
N LYS A 37 -24.66 17.28 11.17
CA LYS A 37 -24.75 15.87 10.75
C LYS A 37 -24.40 15.70 9.28
N ALA A 38 -24.91 16.56 8.40
CA ALA A 38 -24.61 16.52 6.97
C ALA A 38 -23.11 16.76 6.71
N GLU A 39 -22.51 17.76 7.34
CA GLU A 39 -21.06 18.03 7.25
C GLU A 39 -20.23 16.82 7.74
N ARG A 40 -20.66 16.19 8.83
CA ARG A 40 -19.99 14.99 9.34
C ARG A 40 -20.10 13.81 8.37
N GLU A 41 -21.27 13.61 7.77
CA GLU A 41 -21.50 12.55 6.78
C GLU A 41 -20.64 12.76 5.52
N GLU A 42 -20.53 14.01 5.06
CA GLU A 42 -19.67 14.38 3.93
C GLU A 42 -18.19 14.05 4.21
N ILE A 43 -17.66 14.51 5.35
CA ILE A 43 -16.27 14.22 5.77
C ILE A 43 -16.03 12.71 5.89
N LEU A 44 -17.00 11.97 6.43
CA LEU A 44 -16.89 10.51 6.54
C LEU A 44 -16.92 9.85 5.16
N GLY A 45 -17.76 10.33 4.24
CA GLY A 45 -17.81 9.86 2.86
C GLY A 45 -16.49 10.04 2.12
N GLU A 46 -15.88 11.23 2.24
CA GLU A 46 -14.55 11.50 1.66
C GLU A 46 -13.48 10.56 2.23
N LYS A 47 -13.49 10.31 3.55
CA LYS A 47 -12.55 9.38 4.19
C LYS A 47 -12.74 7.94 3.73
N VAL A 48 -13.98 7.50 3.58
CA VAL A 48 -14.28 6.15 3.08
C VAL A 48 -13.73 6.00 1.67
N LYS A 49 -14.00 6.97 0.78
CA LYS A 49 -13.49 6.95 -0.59
C LYS A 49 -11.97 6.89 -0.64
N ALA A 50 -11.28 7.71 0.15
CA ALA A 50 -9.81 7.71 0.21
C ALA A 50 -9.26 6.37 0.73
N LEU A 51 -9.95 5.72 1.66
CA LEU A 51 -9.56 4.41 2.16
C LEU A 51 -9.81 3.29 1.13
N GLU A 52 -10.90 3.37 0.38
CA GLU A 52 -11.20 2.43 -0.71
C GLU A 52 -10.17 2.52 -1.84
N GLU A 53 -9.82 3.75 -2.26
CA GLU A 53 -8.76 3.98 -3.26
C GLU A 53 -7.43 3.38 -2.81
N LYS A 54 -7.04 3.65 -1.55
CA LYS A 54 -5.80 3.12 -0.99
C LYS A 54 -5.81 1.58 -0.88
N LEU A 55 -6.96 1.00 -0.53
CA LEU A 55 -7.11 -0.45 -0.48
C LEU A 55 -6.89 -1.07 -1.86
N HIS A 56 -7.48 -0.46 -2.89
CA HIS A 56 -7.33 -0.92 -4.27
C HIS A 56 -5.88 -0.83 -4.77
N GLU A 57 -5.18 0.27 -4.46
CA GLU A 57 -3.75 0.41 -4.75
C GLU A 57 -2.93 -0.71 -4.08
N MET A 58 -3.16 -0.95 -2.79
CA MET A 58 -2.45 -2.01 -2.05
C MET A 58 -2.74 -3.41 -2.61
N GLU A 59 -3.97 -3.68 -3.04
CA GLU A 59 -4.32 -4.94 -3.70
C GLU A 59 -3.58 -5.11 -5.04
N SER A 60 -3.48 -4.04 -5.83
CA SER A 60 -2.72 -4.05 -7.09
C SER A 60 -1.23 -4.31 -6.85
N GLU A 61 -0.62 -3.60 -5.90
CA GLU A 61 0.80 -3.78 -5.55
C GLU A 61 1.08 -5.20 -5.05
N LEU A 62 0.16 -5.80 -4.30
CA LEU A 62 0.29 -7.18 -3.84
C LEU A 62 0.25 -8.18 -4.99
N GLU A 63 -0.60 -7.96 -5.99
CA GLU A 63 -0.67 -8.83 -7.16
C GLU A 63 0.61 -8.74 -8.00
N GLU A 64 1.11 -7.53 -8.25
CA GLU A 64 2.39 -7.33 -8.93
C GLU A 64 3.55 -8.02 -8.19
N LEU A 65 3.56 -7.93 -6.86
CA LEU A 65 4.59 -8.58 -6.04
C LEU A 65 4.50 -10.10 -6.12
N ARG A 66 3.29 -10.67 -6.16
CA ARG A 66 3.08 -12.11 -6.36
C ARG A 66 3.61 -12.56 -7.71
N GLU A 67 3.25 -11.87 -8.79
CA GLU A 67 3.75 -12.20 -10.13
C GLU A 67 5.27 -12.13 -10.20
N PHE A 68 5.87 -11.08 -9.61
CA PHE A 68 7.32 -10.95 -9.55
C PHE A 68 7.96 -12.11 -8.81
N TYR A 69 7.40 -12.51 -7.67
CA TYR A 69 7.92 -13.62 -6.88
C TYR A 69 7.83 -14.95 -7.64
N GLU A 70 6.73 -15.22 -8.32
CA GLU A 70 6.58 -16.42 -9.15
C GLU A 70 7.59 -16.47 -10.30
N LYS A 71 7.81 -15.34 -10.98
CA LYS A 71 8.83 -15.22 -12.04
C LYS A 71 10.23 -15.49 -11.48
N ALA A 72 10.57 -14.86 -10.35
CA ALA A 72 11.86 -15.06 -9.70
C ALA A 72 12.09 -16.51 -9.26
N LEU A 73 11.03 -17.20 -8.82
CA LEU A 73 11.11 -18.62 -8.45
C LEU A 73 11.43 -19.50 -9.67
N LYS A 74 10.73 -19.27 -10.79
CA LYS A 74 10.99 -20.00 -12.06
C LYS A 74 12.41 -19.77 -12.56
N ASP A 75 12.86 -18.52 -12.54
CA ASP A 75 14.22 -18.18 -12.96
C ASP A 75 15.27 -18.86 -12.08
N LYS A 76 15.04 -18.90 -10.76
CA LYS A 76 15.91 -19.63 -9.83
C LYS A 76 15.98 -21.11 -10.16
N GLU A 77 14.84 -21.75 -10.41
CA GLU A 77 14.79 -23.18 -10.76
C GLU A 77 15.57 -23.47 -12.06
N LEU A 78 15.38 -22.64 -13.09
CA LEU A 78 16.12 -22.73 -14.35
C LEU A 78 17.63 -22.59 -14.14
N MET A 79 18.05 -21.59 -13.36
CA MET A 79 19.46 -21.35 -13.07
C MET A 79 20.09 -22.49 -12.26
N MET A 80 19.35 -23.11 -11.33
CA MET A 80 19.84 -24.28 -10.61
C MET A 80 20.01 -25.49 -11.54
N ALA A 81 19.03 -25.73 -12.42
CA ALA A 81 19.10 -26.83 -13.38
C ALA A 81 20.31 -26.67 -14.33
N GLU A 82 20.53 -25.46 -14.84
CA GLU A 82 21.66 -25.17 -15.72
C GLU A 82 23.00 -25.30 -14.98
N ARG A 83 23.09 -24.82 -13.74
CA ARG A 83 24.28 -25.00 -12.90
C ARG A 83 24.62 -26.48 -12.72
N ASP A 84 23.62 -27.32 -12.45
CA ASP A 84 23.83 -28.74 -12.21
C ASP A 84 24.23 -29.47 -13.51
N ARG A 85 23.69 -29.06 -14.65
CA ARG A 85 24.14 -29.53 -15.98
C ARG A 85 25.60 -29.18 -16.24
N LEU A 86 25.99 -27.92 -16.05
CA LEU A 86 27.37 -27.45 -16.26
C LEU A 86 28.36 -28.10 -15.30
N ARG A 87 27.94 -28.47 -14.09
CA ARG A 87 28.76 -29.26 -13.16
C ARG A 87 29.09 -30.64 -13.72
N LYS A 88 28.07 -31.38 -14.18
CA LYS A 88 28.27 -32.71 -14.78
C LYS A 88 29.16 -32.64 -16.02
N GLU A 89 28.90 -31.67 -16.91
CA GLU A 89 29.72 -31.48 -18.11
C GLU A 89 31.18 -31.15 -17.76
N ASN A 90 31.42 -30.31 -16.75
CA ASN A 90 32.78 -30.04 -16.27
C ASN A 90 33.48 -31.28 -15.70
N GLU A 91 32.77 -32.11 -14.94
CA GLU A 91 33.32 -33.36 -14.41
C GLU A 91 33.74 -34.30 -15.54
N GLU A 92 32.86 -34.53 -16.53
CA GLU A 92 33.16 -35.36 -17.71
C GLU A 92 34.34 -34.81 -18.52
N LEU A 93 34.41 -33.49 -18.73
CA LEU A 93 35.51 -32.87 -19.45
C LEU A 93 36.84 -32.99 -18.69
N ARG A 94 36.81 -32.89 -17.35
CA ARG A 94 38.01 -33.08 -16.51
C ARG A 94 38.51 -34.51 -16.58
N GLU A 95 37.61 -35.50 -16.54
CA GLU A 95 37.98 -36.91 -16.69
C GLU A 95 38.63 -37.17 -18.05
N LYS A 96 38.00 -36.72 -19.14
CA LYS A 96 38.56 -36.84 -20.51
C LYS A 96 39.91 -36.14 -20.65
N LEU A 97 40.09 -34.98 -20.02
CA LEU A 97 41.36 -34.25 -20.03
C LEU A 97 42.46 -35.04 -19.33
N GLU A 98 42.18 -35.60 -18.15
CA GLU A 98 43.14 -36.39 -17.39
C GLU A 98 43.50 -37.71 -18.10
N GLU A 99 42.55 -38.37 -18.76
CA GLU A 99 42.83 -39.53 -19.61
C GLU A 99 43.78 -39.17 -20.75
N LYS A 100 43.50 -38.09 -21.50
CA LYS A 100 44.39 -37.62 -22.57
C LYS A 100 45.78 -37.23 -22.09
N LYS A 101 45.89 -36.60 -20.91
CA LYS A 101 47.20 -36.29 -20.31
C LYS A 101 47.99 -37.56 -20.02
N LYS A 102 47.35 -38.58 -19.42
CA LYS A 102 47.98 -39.88 -19.15
C LYS A 102 48.42 -40.60 -20.43
N GLU A 103 47.61 -40.53 -21.49
CA GLU A 103 47.98 -41.07 -22.81
C GLU A 103 49.22 -40.36 -23.39
N LEU A 104 49.24 -39.02 -23.38
CA LEU A 104 50.37 -38.21 -23.83
C LEU A 104 51.66 -38.49 -23.04
N GLU A 105 51.56 -38.66 -21.72
CA GLU A 105 52.70 -39.02 -20.87
C GLU A 105 53.26 -40.42 -21.18
N LYS A 106 52.39 -41.37 -21.56
CA LYS A 106 52.83 -42.71 -22.00
C LYS A 106 53.53 -42.68 -23.35
N VAL A 107 53.03 -41.87 -24.29
CA VAL A 107 53.63 -41.71 -25.64
C VAL A 107 55.00 -41.04 -25.56
N HIS A 108 55.20 -40.04 -24.68
CA HIS A 108 56.49 -39.36 -24.53
C HIS A 108 57.55 -40.13 -23.68
N LYS A 109 57.18 -41.26 -23.06
CA LYS A 109 58.10 -42.12 -22.27
C LYS A 109 58.56 -43.38 -23.00
N SER A 110 58.03 -43.66 -24.20
CA SER A 110 58.63 -44.61 -25.16
C SER A 110 59.58 -43.88 -26.09
#